data_AF-A0A7Y8HHI7-F1
#
_entry.id   AF-A0A7Y8HHI7-F1
#
_cell.length_a   1.000
_cell.length_b   1.000
_cell.length_c   1.000
_cell.angle_alpha   90.00
_cell.angle_beta   90.00
_cell.angle_gamma   90.00
#
_symmetry.space_group_name_H-M   'P 1'
#
loop_
_entity.id
_entity.type
_entity.pdbx_description
1 polymer ?
#
loop_
_entity_poly.entity_id
_entity_poly.type
_entity_poly.pdbx_seq_one_letter_code
_entity_poly.pdbx_strand_id
1 'polypeptide(L)'
;MPEADSAPILSNPLGRYPRIAPAPAQKPKLLDRLSEALRSRHYSRRTEQSYSHWVKLFIFFHNKRHPAEMAEPEINAYLTHLAVKEKVSASTQNQALSALLFLY
;
A
#
# COMPACT_ATOMS: atom_id res chain seq x y z
N MET A 1 -27.49 56.71 2.88
CA MET A 1 -26.82 55.96 3.96
C MET A 1 -27.31 54.50 3.85
N PRO A 2 -26.42 53.51 4.01
CA PRO A 2 -26.29 52.24 3.24
C PRO A 2 -27.19 51.10 3.80
N GLU A 3 -27.45 49.95 3.16
CA GLU A 3 -26.59 48.84 2.68
C GLU A 3 -27.39 48.07 1.60
N ALA A 4 -26.92 47.78 0.37
CA ALA A 4 -25.98 46.70 -0.02
C ALA A 4 -26.39 45.34 0.61
N ASP A 5 -26.56 44.22 -0.10
CA ASP A 5 -26.06 43.81 -1.40
C ASP A 5 -26.89 42.58 -1.83
N SER A 6 -27.52 42.68 -3.00
CA SER A 6 -28.11 41.57 -3.73
C SER A 6 -27.01 40.57 -4.09
N ALA A 7 -27.21 39.31 -3.74
CA ALA A 7 -26.33 38.20 -4.11
C ALA A 7 -25.87 38.26 -5.58
N PRO A 8 -24.56 38.13 -5.87
CA PRO A 8 -24.10 37.74 -7.18
C PRO A 8 -23.88 36.22 -7.26
N ILE A 9 -24.22 35.75 -8.45
CA ILE A 9 -24.02 34.43 -9.03
C ILE A 9 -22.59 33.92 -8.84
N LEU A 10 -22.43 32.71 -8.30
CA LEU A 10 -21.33 31.82 -8.69
C LEU A 10 -21.90 30.43 -9.02
N SER A 11 -22.18 30.26 -10.30
CA SER A 11 -22.22 28.98 -10.99
C SER A 11 -20.88 28.27 -10.73
N ASN A 12 -20.91 27.19 -9.94
CA ASN A 12 -19.83 26.21 -9.92
C ASN A 12 -20.41 24.85 -10.32
N PRO A 13 -20.51 24.54 -11.62
CA PRO A 13 -20.84 23.20 -12.06
C PRO A 13 -19.57 22.34 -11.88
N LEU A 14 -19.72 21.26 -11.12
CA LEU A 14 -18.68 20.29 -10.72
C LEU A 14 -17.90 20.71 -9.48
N GLY A 15 -18.44 20.33 -8.31
CA GLY A 15 -17.70 20.18 -7.07
C GLY A 15 -16.50 19.25 -7.25
N ARG A 16 -15.38 19.83 -7.69
CA ARG A 16 -14.05 19.21 -7.60
C ARG A 16 -13.80 18.99 -6.11
N TYR A 17 -13.92 17.73 -5.70
CA TYR A 17 -13.39 17.26 -4.43
C TYR A 17 -11.98 17.84 -4.23
N PRO A 18 -11.63 18.24 -2.99
CA PRO A 18 -10.28 18.72 -2.72
C PRO A 18 -9.29 17.68 -3.21
N ARG A 19 -8.43 18.07 -4.15
CA ARG A 19 -7.24 17.29 -4.50
C ARG A 19 -6.45 17.13 -3.19
N ILE A 20 -6.48 15.94 -2.62
CA ILE A 20 -5.63 15.58 -1.50
C ILE A 20 -4.19 15.76 -2.00
N ALA A 21 -3.55 16.85 -1.61
CA ALA A 21 -2.13 17.07 -1.86
C ALA A 21 -1.35 15.94 -1.17
N PRO A 22 -0.31 15.36 -1.80
CA PRO A 22 0.52 14.36 -1.14
C PRO A 22 1.24 15.01 0.05
N ALA A 23 1.04 14.43 1.23
CA ALA A 23 1.67 14.85 2.48
C ALA A 23 3.21 14.89 2.38
N PRO A 24 3.90 15.76 3.15
CA PRO A 24 5.34 15.98 3.02
C PRO A 24 6.17 14.73 3.33
N ALA A 25 7.26 14.58 2.57
CA ALA A 25 8.20 13.47 2.55
C ALA A 25 8.76 13.09 3.93
N GLN A 26 8.08 12.17 4.61
CA GLN A 26 8.73 11.30 5.59
C GLN A 26 9.68 10.38 4.82
N LYS A 27 10.87 10.06 5.37
CA LYS A 27 11.82 9.08 4.80
C LYS A 27 11.02 7.94 4.14
N PRO A 28 11.22 7.66 2.85
CA PRO A 28 10.28 6.84 2.09
C PRO A 28 10.13 5.52 2.82
N LYS A 29 8.93 5.28 3.36
CA LYS A 29 8.66 4.06 4.10
C LYS A 29 8.90 2.91 3.14
N LEU A 30 9.32 1.75 3.63
CA LEU A 30 9.53 0.56 2.79
C LEU A 30 8.36 0.34 1.81
N LEU A 31 7.14 0.59 2.29
CA LEU A 31 5.92 0.50 1.51
C LEU A 31 5.77 1.58 0.44
N ASP A 32 6.23 2.81 0.67
CA ASP A 32 6.23 3.86 -0.35
C ASP A 32 7.18 3.48 -1.49
N ARG A 33 8.36 2.95 -1.17
CA ARG A 33 9.33 2.44 -2.17
C ARG A 33 8.76 1.27 -2.95
N LEU A 34 8.08 0.33 -2.28
CA LEU A 34 7.39 -0.78 -2.91
C LEU A 34 6.29 -0.28 -3.87
N SER A 35 5.46 0.67 -3.41
CA SER A 35 4.41 1.30 -4.20
C SER A 35 4.95 2.01 -5.44
N GLU A 36 6.05 2.75 -5.30
CA GLU A 36 6.70 3.45 -6.41
C GLU A 36 7.30 2.46 -7.43
N ALA A 37 7.95 1.40 -6.95
CA ALA A 37 8.48 0.33 -7.80
C ALA A 37 7.38 -0.47 -8.53
N LEU A 38 6.22 -0.67 -7.90
CA LEU A 38 5.07 -1.32 -8.54
C LEU A 38 4.45 -0.42 -9.61
N ARG A 39 4.36 0.88 -9.34
CA ARG A 39 3.85 1.86 -10.32
C ARG A 39 4.78 2.03 -11.52
N SER A 40 6.11 2.03 -11.30
CA SER A 40 7.09 2.13 -12.38
C SER A 40 7.04 0.94 -13.33
N ARG A 41 6.65 -0.23 -12.83
CA ARG A 41 6.40 -1.45 -13.62
C ARG A 41 4.96 -1.56 -14.15
N HIS A 42 4.17 -0.49 -14.06
CA HIS A 42 2.78 -0.42 -14.53
C HIS A 42 1.83 -1.47 -13.92
N TYR A 43 2.10 -1.94 -12.70
CA TYR A 43 1.15 -2.79 -12.00
C TYR A 43 -0.11 -2.01 -11.63
N SER A 44 -1.24 -2.73 -11.58
CA SER A 44 -2.52 -2.16 -11.19
C SER A 44 -2.52 -1.75 -9.71
N ARG A 45 -3.35 -0.74 -9.38
CA ARG A 45 -3.57 -0.28 -7.99
C ARG A 45 -3.99 -1.41 -7.04
N ARG A 46 -4.74 -2.39 -7.56
CA ARG A 46 -5.16 -3.58 -6.81
C ARG A 46 -3.97 -4.47 -6.43
N THR A 47 -2.99 -4.60 -7.32
CA THR A 47 -1.77 -5.36 -7.08
C THR A 47 -0.87 -4.63 -6.07
N GLU A 48 -0.73 -3.30 -6.21
CA GLU A 48 -0.04 -2.42 -5.25
C GLU A 48 -0.56 -2.63 -3.81
N GLN A 49 -1.88 -2.61 -3.65
CA GLN A 49 -2.52 -2.83 -2.34
C GLN A 49 -2.30 -4.25 -1.80
N SER A 50 -2.41 -5.25 -2.68
CA SER A 50 -2.23 -6.65 -2.29
C SER A 50 -0.81 -6.91 -1.81
N TYR A 51 0.19 -6.41 -2.56
CA TYR A 51 1.60 -6.58 -2.19
C TYR A 51 1.93 -5.83 -0.91
N SER A 52 1.46 -4.58 -0.79
CA SER A 52 1.62 -3.78 0.44
C SER A 52 1.01 -4.46 1.66
N HIS A 53 -0.12 -5.17 1.48
CA HIS A 53 -0.77 -5.91 2.54
C HIS A 53 0.08 -7.11 3.00
N TRP A 54 0.56 -7.93 2.06
CA TRP A 54 1.40 -9.09 2.38
C TRP A 54 2.73 -8.71 3.01
N VAL A 55 3.38 -7.67 2.51
CA VAL A 55 4.64 -7.16 3.08
C VAL A 55 4.43 -6.65 4.51
N LYS A 56 3.31 -5.97 4.80
CA LYS A 56 2.96 -5.56 6.17
C LYS A 56 2.82 -6.77 7.09
N LEU A 57 2.00 -7.75 6.69
CA LEU A 57 1.77 -8.95 7.50
C LEU A 57 3.05 -9.73 7.77
N PHE A 58 3.93 -9.84 6.77
CA PHE A 58 5.25 -10.43 6.92
C PHE A 58 6.11 -9.70 7.97
N ILE A 59 6.17 -8.37 7.89
CA ILE A 59 6.92 -7.55 8.88
C ILE A 59 6.31 -7.69 10.29
N PHE A 60 4.98 -7.73 10.41
CA PHE A 60 4.31 -7.92 11.70
C PHE A 60 4.57 -9.31 12.28
N PHE A 61 4.55 -10.35 11.44
CA PHE A 61 4.84 -11.72 11.84
C PHE A 61 6.26 -11.87 12.41
N HIS A 62 7.23 -11.18 11.80
CA HIS A 62 8.62 -11.14 12.26
C HIS A 62 8.91 -10.03 13.28
N ASN A 63 7.90 -9.58 14.01
CA ASN A 63 8.02 -8.62 15.11
C ASN A 63 8.68 -7.28 14.71
N LYS A 64 8.34 -6.78 13.52
CA LYS A 64 8.86 -5.55 12.90
C LYS A 64 10.35 -5.57 12.56
N ARG A 65 10.93 -6.76 12.38
CA ARG A 65 12.28 -6.89 11.80
C ARG A 65 12.33 -6.31 10.39
N HIS A 66 13.48 -5.75 10.03
CA HIS A 66 13.65 -5.13 8.72
C HIS A 66 13.85 -6.22 7.66
N PRO A 67 13.17 -6.17 6.49
CA PRO A 67 13.30 -7.21 5.46
C PRO A 67 14.71 -7.37 4.91
N ALA A 68 15.58 -6.36 5.03
CA ALA A 68 17.01 -6.51 4.69
C ALA A 68 17.77 -7.52 5.58
N GLU A 69 17.28 -7.82 6.78
CA GLU A 69 17.88 -8.79 7.71
C GLU A 69 17.20 -10.16 7.66
N MET A 70 16.17 -10.28 6.82
CA MET A 70 15.38 -11.48 6.63
C MET A 70 15.65 -11.97 5.22
N ALA A 71 15.58 -13.27 4.98
CA ALA A 71 15.78 -13.82 3.64
C ALA A 71 14.85 -15.03 3.46
N GLU A 72 15.30 -16.00 2.68
CA GLU A 72 14.58 -17.23 2.39
C GLU A 72 14.02 -17.98 3.62
N PRO A 73 14.72 -18.13 4.77
CA PRO A 73 14.17 -18.89 5.90
C PRO A 73 12.96 -18.19 6.54
N GLU A 74 12.98 -16.87 6.65
CA GLU A 74 11.85 -16.09 7.17
C GLU A 74 10.66 -16.09 6.22
N ILE A 75 10.91 -16.04 4.90
CA ILE A 75 9.87 -16.16 3.87
C ILE A 75 9.18 -17.51 3.99
N ASN A 76 9.95 -18.60 4.04
CA ASN A 76 9.41 -19.96 4.17
C ASN A 76 8.60 -20.12 5.47
N ALA A 77 9.12 -19.65 6.61
CA ALA A 77 8.42 -19.71 7.89
C ALA A 77 7.06 -18.98 7.84
N TYR A 78 7.02 -17.81 7.21
CA TYR A 78 5.78 -17.04 7.04
C TYR A 78 4.78 -17.74 6.10
N LEU A 79 5.24 -18.27 4.96
CA LEU A 79 4.38 -18.99 4.02
C LEU A 79 3.83 -20.29 4.60
N THR A 80 4.63 -21.02 5.39
CA THR A 80 4.17 -22.19 6.14
C THR A 80 3.14 -21.80 7.19
N HIS A 81 3.34 -20.68 7.89
CA HIS A 81 2.36 -20.18 8.84
C HIS A 81 1.01 -19.86 8.18
N LEU A 82 1.03 -19.20 7.01
CA LEU A 82 -0.19 -18.91 6.25
C LEU A 82 -0.92 -20.19 5.84
N ALA A 83 -0.20 -21.21 5.36
CA ALA A 83 -0.80 -22.46 4.93
C ALA A 83 -1.36 -23.29 6.10
N VAL A 84 -0.64 -23.36 7.22
CA VAL A 84 -0.97 -24.26 8.34
C VAL A 84 -1.91 -23.60 9.36
N LYS A 85 -1.62 -22.35 9.76
CA LYS A 85 -2.41 -21.65 10.78
C LYS A 85 -3.59 -20.89 10.17
N GLU A 86 -3.35 -20.10 9.14
CA GLU A 86 -4.40 -19.30 8.50
C GLU A 86 -5.21 -20.09 7.46
N LYS A 87 -4.74 -21.29 7.08
CA LYS A 87 -5.38 -22.20 6.10
C LYS A 87 -5.73 -21.49 4.79
N VAL A 88 -4.87 -20.57 4.36
CA VAL A 88 -5.10 -19.83 3.11
C VAL A 88 -5.01 -20.75 1.90
N SER A 89 -5.71 -20.39 0.82
CA SER A 89 -5.62 -21.12 -0.45
C SER A 89 -4.22 -21.01 -1.05
N ALA A 90 -3.84 -21.99 -1.89
CA ALA A 90 -2.58 -21.94 -2.63
C ALA A 90 -2.44 -20.67 -3.50
N SER A 91 -3.54 -20.17 -4.07
CA SER A 91 -3.55 -18.92 -4.85
C SER A 91 -3.24 -17.70 -3.97
N THR A 92 -3.77 -17.68 -2.74
CA THR A 92 -3.48 -16.63 -1.75
C THR A 92 -2.02 -16.68 -1.31
N GLN A 93 -1.48 -17.88 -1.07
CA GLN A 93 -0.08 -18.08 -0.74
C GLN A 93 0.84 -17.62 -1.88
N ASN A 94 0.50 -17.91 -3.14
CA ASN A 94 1.25 -17.46 -4.31
C ASN A 94 1.27 -15.94 -4.45
N GLN A 95 0.18 -15.25 -4.08
CA GLN A 95 0.16 -13.78 -4.06
C GLN A 95 1.08 -13.22 -2.97
N ALA A 96 1.11 -13.85 -1.79
CA ALA A 96 2.03 -13.48 -0.72
C ALA A 96 3.50 -13.72 -1.13
N LEU A 97 3.80 -14.89 -1.70
CA LEU A 97 5.13 -15.22 -2.21
C LEU A 97 5.58 -14.24 -3.29
N SER A 98 4.74 -13.95 -4.27
CA SER A 98 5.05 -12.97 -5.34
C SER A 98 5.36 -11.58 -4.78
N ALA A 99 4.64 -11.16 -3.74
CA ALA A 99 4.90 -9.88 -3.08
C ALA A 99 6.24 -9.85 -2.34
N LEU A 100 6.63 -10.96 -1.71
CA LEU A 100 7.91 -11.08 -1.03
C LEU A 100 9.06 -11.17 -2.04
N LEU A 101 8.91 -11.94 -3.12
CA LEU A 101 9.89 -12.00 -4.21
C LEU A 101 10.09 -10.66 -4.91
N PHE A 102 9.07 -9.80 -4.91
CA PHE A 102 9.21 -8.44 -5.45
C PHE A 102 9.99 -7.50 -4.52
N LEU A 103 9.99 -7.78 -3.22
CA LEU A 103 10.64 -6.95 -2.21
C LEU A 103 12.16 -7.19 -2.13
N TYR A 104 12.61 -8.40 -2.47
CA TYR A 104 14.01 -8.83 -2.52
C TYR A 104 14.61 -8.67 -3.92
#